data_AF-A0A523ZUC5-F1
#
_entry.id   AF-A0A523ZUC5-F1
#
_cell.length_a   1.000
_cell.length_b   1.000
_cell.length_c   1.000
_cell.angle_alpha   90.00
_cell.angle_beta   90.00
_cell.angle_gamma   90.00
#
_symmetry.space_group_name_H-M   'P 1'
#
loop_
_entity.id
_entity.type
_entity.pdbx_description
1 polymer ?
#
loop_
_entity_poly.entity_id
_entity_poly.type
_entity_poly.pdbx_seq_one_letter_code
_entity_poly.pdbx_strand_id
1 'polypeptide(L)'
;MIERTRLSLNLASHPLRNRRFFYLILSSLVVALLLISFFAGKIFVEYKAKAQETRASVKRTDKLIKDAQRDEEDFSARIEDAIIKYKGKVDLINSIILGKSFSWIEFLSDLENSLPDSSYIVSMAPTLAKDSKVQLSFKVAYSSVDDLLELYNNLKALKFNQIRIISEAENEKGLLLSEISLNYEKDI
;
A
#
# COMPACT_ATOMS: atom_id res chain seq x y z
N MET A 1 106.99 65.51 32.06
CA MET A 1 107.22 64.07 32.33
C MET A 1 105.85 63.43 32.51
N ILE A 2 105.48 62.47 31.66
CA ILE A 2 104.11 61.93 31.54
C ILE A 2 104.06 60.59 32.27
N GLU A 3 103.24 60.48 33.33
CA GLU A 3 102.95 59.21 33.99
C GLU A 3 102.02 58.35 33.12
N ARG A 4 102.42 57.10 32.86
CA ARG A 4 101.59 56.12 32.17
C ARG A 4 100.85 55.25 33.19
N THR A 5 99.55 55.39 33.26
CA THR A 5 98.67 54.49 34.01
C THR A 5 98.54 53.16 33.25
N ARG A 6 98.95 52.05 33.86
CA ARG A 6 98.75 50.71 33.29
C ARG A 6 97.34 50.23 33.63
N LEU A 7 96.48 50.13 32.61
CA LEU A 7 95.19 49.46 32.71
C LEU A 7 95.42 47.95 32.88
N SER A 8 95.17 47.42 34.09
CA SER A 8 95.09 45.99 34.36
C SER A 8 93.73 45.46 33.91
N LEU A 9 93.63 45.09 32.63
CA LEU A 9 92.43 44.49 32.08
C LEU A 9 92.35 43.02 32.53
N ASN A 10 91.41 42.70 33.42
CA ASN A 10 91.13 41.31 33.80
C ASN A 10 90.41 40.60 32.64
N LEU A 11 91.14 39.80 31.86
CA LEU A 11 90.62 39.06 30.70
C LEU A 11 89.97 37.71 31.06
N ALA A 12 89.90 37.35 32.34
CA ALA A 12 89.42 36.04 32.79
C ALA A 12 87.95 36.07 33.27
N SER A 13 87.03 36.68 32.52
CA SER A 13 85.60 36.81 32.93
C SER A 13 84.58 36.33 31.90
N HIS A 14 84.96 35.41 31.01
CA HIS A 14 83.98 34.79 30.11
C HIS A 14 83.83 33.30 30.41
N PRO A 15 82.75 32.87 31.09
CA PRO A 15 82.45 31.45 31.22
C PRO A 15 82.27 30.87 29.82
N LEU A 16 82.88 29.71 29.56
CA LEU A 16 82.82 29.00 28.30
C LEU A 16 81.36 28.63 27.98
N ARG A 17 80.66 29.53 27.31
CA ARG A 17 79.26 29.34 26.90
C ARG A 17 79.23 28.19 25.91
N ASN A 18 78.49 27.13 26.23
CA ASN A 18 78.40 25.95 25.38
C ASN A 18 77.55 26.24 24.12
N ARG A 19 78.13 27.00 23.19
CA ARG A 19 77.47 27.52 21.97
C ARG A 19 76.97 26.38 21.08
N ARG A 20 77.64 25.23 21.08
CA ARG A 20 77.24 24.05 20.32
C ARG A 20 75.87 23.53 20.76
N PHE A 21 75.63 23.43 22.07
CA PHE A 21 74.35 22.96 22.61
C PHE A 21 73.19 23.92 22.29
N PHE A 22 73.45 25.23 22.37
CA PHE A 22 72.46 26.25 22.00
C PHE A 22 72.05 26.16 20.53
N TYR A 23 73.01 26.05 19.60
CA TYR A 23 72.69 25.91 18.18
C TYR A 23 72.01 24.57 17.85
N LEU A 24 72.33 23.48 18.57
CA LEU A 24 71.65 22.20 18.40
C LEU A 24 70.17 22.29 18.82
N ILE A 25 69.87 22.91 19.97
CA ILE A 25 68.48 23.13 20.40
C ILE A 25 67.74 24.03 19.41
N LEU A 26 68.36 25.14 18.98
CA LEU A 26 67.75 26.07 18.06
C LEU A 26 67.46 25.40 16.70
N SER A 27 68.41 24.64 16.17
CA SER A 27 68.24 23.87 14.93
C SER A 27 67.13 22.83 15.06
N SER A 28 67.11 22.08 16.17
CA SER A 28 66.04 21.11 16.46
C SER A 28 64.66 21.78 16.51
N LEU A 29 64.56 22.95 17.13
CA LEU A 29 63.30 23.69 17.23
C LEU A 29 62.83 24.19 15.85
N VAL A 30 63.74 24.69 15.02
CA VAL A 30 63.43 25.10 13.64
C VAL A 30 62.95 23.90 12.82
N VAL A 31 63.64 22.76 12.91
CA VAL A 31 63.25 21.53 12.20
C VAL A 31 61.88 21.03 12.69
N ALA A 32 61.63 21.04 13.99
CA ALA A 32 60.33 20.68 14.55
C ALA A 32 59.20 21.59 14.04
N LEU A 33 59.44 22.90 13.97
CA LEU A 33 58.47 23.87 13.47
C LEU A 33 58.18 23.67 11.98
N LEU A 34 59.21 23.39 11.17
CA LEU A 34 59.04 23.07 9.75
C LEU A 34 58.24 21.78 9.54
N LEU A 35 58.51 20.73 10.34
CA LEU A 35 57.75 19.48 10.29
C LEU A 35 56.29 19.71 10.65
N ILE A 36 56.01 20.41 11.76
CA ILE A 36 54.63 20.74 12.17
C ILE A 36 53.91 21.51 11.07
N SER A 37 54.55 22.53 10.48
CA SER A 37 53.97 23.31 9.38
C SER A 37 53.68 22.44 8.16
N PHE A 38 54.57 21.51 7.81
CA PHE A 38 54.38 20.60 6.70
C PHE A 38 53.20 19.65 6.93
N PHE A 39 53.13 19.01 8.10
CA PHE A 39 52.02 18.12 8.45
C PHE A 39 50.69 18.88 8.53
N ALA A 40 50.67 20.07 9.13
CA ALA A 40 49.48 20.91 9.20
C ALA A 40 48.98 21.30 7.80
N GLY A 41 49.89 21.69 6.90
CA GLY A 41 49.57 22.01 5.50
C GLY A 41 48.97 20.80 4.76
N LYS A 42 49.58 19.62 4.89
CA LYS A 42 49.07 18.39 4.28
C LYS A 42 47.65 18.06 4.78
N ILE A 43 47.45 18.07 6.10
CA ILE A 43 46.15 17.81 6.72
C ILE A 43 45.11 18.80 6.21
N PHE A 44 45.43 20.09 6.18
CA PHE A 44 44.49 21.12 5.73
C PHE A 44 44.02 20.93 4.28
N VAL A 45 44.93 20.56 3.37
CA VAL A 45 44.59 20.29 1.97
C VAL A 45 43.69 19.06 1.83
N GLU A 46 44.03 17.98 2.53
CA GLU A 46 43.25 16.73 2.51
C GLU A 46 41.84 16.92 3.08
N TYR A 47 41.71 17.65 4.20
CA TYR A 47 40.42 17.97 4.79
C TYR A 47 39.57 18.85 3.87
N LYS A 48 40.16 19.83 3.18
CA LYS A 48 39.43 20.65 2.20
C LYS A 48 38.92 19.84 1.03
N ALA A 49 39.75 18.95 0.47
CA ALA A 49 39.36 18.07 -0.62
C ALA A 49 38.20 17.14 -0.20
N LYS A 50 38.32 16.50 0.97
CA LYS A 50 37.29 15.60 1.51
C LYS A 50 35.98 16.33 1.85
N ALA A 51 36.08 17.55 2.38
CA ALA A 51 34.90 18.39 2.64
C ALA A 51 34.18 18.80 1.34
N GLN A 52 34.93 19.08 0.28
CA GLN A 52 34.36 19.42 -1.03
C GLN A 52 33.67 18.20 -1.66
N GLU A 53 34.29 17.03 -1.61
CA GLU A 53 33.70 15.77 -2.09
C GLU A 53 32.42 15.42 -1.33
N THR A 54 32.45 15.53 0.00
CA THR A 54 31.26 15.27 0.84
C THR A 54 30.13 16.24 0.54
N ARG A 55 30.43 17.53 0.29
CA ARG A 55 29.41 18.50 -0.13
C ARG A 55 28.84 18.17 -1.51
N ALA A 56 29.67 17.67 -2.42
CA ALA A 56 29.23 17.26 -3.74
C ALA A 56 28.35 16.01 -3.69
N SER A 57 28.68 15.03 -2.84
CA SER A 57 27.85 13.84 -2.65
C SER A 57 26.50 14.17 -2.00
N VAL A 58 26.48 15.02 -0.97
CA VAL A 58 25.22 15.50 -0.36
C VAL A 58 24.34 16.18 -1.40
N LYS A 59 24.90 17.10 -2.21
CA LYS A 59 24.12 17.76 -3.29
C LYS A 59 23.57 16.77 -4.32
N ARG A 60 24.30 15.71 -4.64
CA ARG A 60 23.81 14.66 -5.56
C ARG A 60 22.67 13.89 -4.93
N THR A 61 22.80 13.49 -3.67
CA THR A 61 21.74 12.79 -2.93
C THR A 61 20.50 13.66 -2.79
N ASP A 62 20.63 14.94 -2.44
CA ASP A 62 19.51 15.88 -2.36
C ASP A 62 18.79 16.03 -3.71
N LYS A 63 19.55 16.01 -4.82
CA LYS A 63 18.96 16.03 -6.16
C LYS A 63 18.19 14.76 -6.45
N LEU A 64 18.75 13.58 -6.14
CA LEU A 64 18.08 12.30 -6.33
C LEU A 64 16.79 12.21 -5.50
N ILE A 65 16.80 12.70 -4.26
CA ILE A 65 15.60 12.75 -3.41
C ILE A 65 14.53 13.65 -4.05
N LYS A 66 14.91 14.84 -4.53
CA LYS A 66 13.97 15.76 -5.18
C LYS A 66 13.41 15.22 -6.48
N ASP A 67 14.23 14.54 -7.28
CA ASP A 67 13.80 13.93 -8.53
C ASP A 67 12.83 12.76 -8.22
N ALA A 68 13.14 11.93 -7.22
CA ALA A 68 12.25 10.85 -6.78
C ALA A 68 10.91 11.36 -6.22
N GLN A 69 10.92 12.45 -5.44
CA GLN A 69 9.68 13.09 -4.95
C GLN A 69 8.81 13.61 -6.09
N ARG A 70 9.42 14.19 -7.14
CA ARG A 70 8.68 14.65 -8.32
C ARG A 70 8.08 13.50 -9.11
N ASP A 71 8.82 12.40 -9.26
CA ASP A 71 8.32 11.22 -9.94
C ASP A 71 7.14 10.61 -9.15
N GLU A 72 7.21 10.57 -7.83
CA GLU A 72 6.11 10.11 -6.96
C GLU A 72 4.85 10.99 -7.09
N GLU A 73 5.02 12.31 -7.14
CA GLU A 73 3.91 13.26 -7.38
C GLU A 73 3.29 13.05 -8.77
N ASP A 74 4.09 12.92 -9.82
CA ASP A 74 3.60 12.70 -11.20
C ASP A 74 2.88 11.35 -11.33
N PHE A 75 3.43 10.28 -10.75
CA PHE A 75 2.78 8.97 -10.75
C PHE A 75 1.46 8.99 -9.96
N SER A 76 1.43 9.64 -8.80
CA SER A 76 0.21 9.77 -7.99
C SER A 76 -0.89 10.51 -8.76
N ALA A 77 -0.55 11.63 -9.41
CA ALA A 77 -1.48 12.38 -10.25
C ALA A 77 -2.02 11.54 -11.42
N ARG A 78 -1.14 10.80 -12.12
CA ARG A 78 -1.55 9.91 -13.22
C ARG A 78 -2.46 8.77 -12.76
N ILE A 79 -2.21 8.21 -11.58
CA ILE A 79 -3.05 7.17 -10.99
C ILE A 79 -4.43 7.75 -10.67
N GLU A 80 -4.49 8.92 -10.04
CA GLU A 80 -5.75 9.60 -9.71
C GLU A 80 -6.57 9.92 -10.98
N ASP A 81 -5.92 10.47 -12.01
CA ASP A 81 -6.53 10.71 -13.32
C ASP A 81 -7.04 9.43 -13.96
N ALA A 82 -6.27 8.33 -13.89
CA ALA A 82 -6.69 7.03 -14.41
C ALA A 82 -7.89 6.47 -13.65
N ILE A 83 -7.91 6.58 -12.31
CA ILE A 83 -9.04 6.17 -11.48
C ILE A 83 -10.29 6.93 -11.91
N ILE A 84 -10.23 8.26 -12.01
CA ILE A 84 -11.37 9.09 -12.43
C ILE A 84 -11.82 8.71 -13.84
N LYS A 85 -10.89 8.55 -14.78
CA LYS A 85 -11.18 8.22 -16.18
C LYS A 85 -11.85 6.86 -16.35
N TYR A 86 -11.42 5.85 -15.58
CA TYR A 86 -11.90 4.48 -15.74
C TYR A 86 -12.99 4.07 -14.75
N LYS A 87 -13.26 4.86 -13.71
CA LYS A 87 -14.27 4.56 -12.68
C LYS A 87 -15.60 4.11 -13.26
N GLY A 88 -16.19 4.88 -14.18
CA GLY A 88 -17.49 4.53 -14.77
C GLY A 88 -17.48 3.20 -15.54
N LYS A 89 -16.36 2.87 -16.21
CA LYS A 89 -16.21 1.59 -16.93
C LYS A 89 -16.03 0.43 -15.95
N VAL A 90 -15.23 0.62 -14.90
CA VAL A 90 -15.01 -0.38 -13.85
C VAL A 90 -16.31 -0.65 -13.11
N ASP A 91 -17.05 0.38 -12.72
CA ASP A 91 -18.34 0.26 -12.05
C ASP A 91 -19.37 -0.50 -12.91
N LEU A 92 -19.43 -0.18 -14.21
CA LEU A 92 -20.28 -0.89 -15.16
C LEU A 92 -19.88 -2.37 -15.28
N ILE A 93 -18.61 -2.67 -15.48
CA ILE A 93 -18.12 -4.06 -15.58
C ILE A 93 -18.40 -4.81 -14.27
N ASN A 94 -18.11 -4.22 -13.12
CA ASN A 94 -18.39 -4.81 -11.82
C ASN A 94 -19.88 -5.10 -11.64
N SER A 95 -20.77 -4.21 -12.07
CA SER A 95 -22.22 -4.47 -12.05
C SER A 95 -22.64 -5.66 -12.91
N ILE A 96 -22.00 -5.84 -14.07
CA ILE A 96 -22.26 -6.98 -14.96
C ILE A 96 -21.71 -8.27 -14.35
N ILE A 97 -20.51 -8.21 -13.74
CA ILE A 97 -19.90 -9.37 -13.06
C ILE A 97 -20.78 -9.81 -11.88
N LEU A 98 -21.24 -8.87 -11.05
CA LEU A 98 -22.17 -9.15 -9.95
C LEU A 98 -23.50 -9.74 -10.44
N GLY A 99 -23.97 -9.32 -11.62
CA GLY A 99 -25.15 -9.91 -12.25
C GLY A 99 -24.91 -11.33 -12.80
N LYS A 100 -23.69 -11.62 -13.26
CA LYS A 100 -23.31 -12.92 -13.84
C LYS A 100 -22.77 -13.92 -12.82
N SER A 101 -22.35 -13.49 -11.63
CA SER A 101 -21.88 -14.38 -10.58
C SER A 101 -23.01 -15.24 -9.99
N PHE A 102 -24.26 -14.94 -10.31
CA PHE A 102 -25.40 -15.75 -9.92
C PHE A 102 -25.46 -17.07 -10.70
N SER A 103 -25.39 -18.20 -9.99
CA SER A 103 -25.49 -19.54 -10.57
C SER A 103 -26.96 -19.90 -10.82
N TRP A 104 -27.46 -19.61 -12.02
CA TRP A 104 -28.82 -19.98 -12.43
C TRP A 104 -29.06 -21.49 -12.38
N ILE A 105 -28.02 -22.28 -12.61
CA ILE A 105 -28.10 -23.75 -12.61
C ILE A 105 -28.40 -24.26 -11.20
N GLU A 106 -27.67 -23.78 -10.20
CA GLU A 106 -27.91 -24.15 -8.80
C GLU A 106 -29.27 -23.66 -8.33
N PHE A 107 -29.63 -22.42 -8.63
CA PHE A 107 -30.94 -21.87 -8.28
C PHE A 107 -32.10 -22.70 -8.85
N LEU A 108 -32.03 -23.06 -10.13
CA LEU A 108 -33.07 -23.87 -10.77
C LEU A 108 -33.08 -25.31 -10.23
N SER A 109 -31.91 -25.87 -9.92
CA SER A 109 -31.76 -27.18 -9.28
C SER A 109 -32.36 -27.19 -7.87
N ASP A 110 -32.06 -26.19 -7.04
CA ASP A 110 -32.62 -26.06 -5.70
C ASP A 110 -34.15 -25.88 -5.75
N LEU A 111 -34.65 -25.13 -6.74
CA LEU A 111 -36.07 -24.97 -6.93
C LEU A 111 -36.74 -26.28 -7.38
N GLU A 112 -36.14 -27.03 -8.30
CA GLU A 112 -36.63 -28.34 -8.74
C GLU A 112 -36.70 -29.33 -7.57
N ASN A 113 -35.63 -29.41 -6.76
CA ASN A 113 -35.57 -30.25 -5.57
C ASN A 113 -36.60 -29.86 -4.49
N SER A 114 -37.14 -28.64 -4.55
CA SER A 114 -38.15 -28.17 -3.60
C SER A 114 -39.58 -28.56 -3.98
N LEU A 115 -39.82 -28.91 -5.25
CA LEU A 115 -41.14 -29.23 -5.78
C LEU A 115 -41.54 -30.67 -5.45
N PRO A 116 -42.75 -30.91 -4.91
CA PRO A 116 -43.30 -32.26 -4.79
C PRO A 116 -43.58 -32.90 -6.15
N ASP A 117 -43.50 -34.24 -6.22
CA ASP A 117 -43.69 -35.03 -7.46
C ASP A 117 -45.04 -34.79 -8.17
N SER A 118 -46.07 -34.41 -7.41
CA SER A 118 -47.43 -34.14 -7.90
C SER A 118 -47.65 -32.70 -8.39
N SER A 119 -46.63 -31.85 -8.29
CA SER A 119 -46.73 -30.41 -8.52
C SER A 119 -45.90 -29.96 -9.73
N TYR A 120 -46.36 -28.90 -10.42
CA TYR A 120 -45.60 -28.32 -11.52
C TYR A 120 -45.71 -26.80 -11.55
N ILE A 121 -44.64 -26.15 -12.02
CA ILE A 121 -44.60 -24.69 -12.19
C ILE A 121 -45.27 -24.33 -13.52
N VAL A 122 -46.28 -23.46 -13.46
CA VAL A 122 -47.03 -22.95 -14.62
C VAL A 122 -46.34 -21.75 -15.24
N SER A 123 -45.81 -20.86 -14.40
CA SER A 123 -45.09 -19.66 -14.85
C SER A 123 -44.12 -19.19 -13.78
N MET A 124 -43.02 -18.58 -14.20
CA MET A 124 -42.00 -18.06 -13.30
C MET A 124 -41.42 -16.75 -13.84
N ALA A 125 -41.21 -15.79 -12.96
CA ALA A 125 -40.58 -14.50 -13.24
C ALA A 125 -39.49 -14.23 -12.18
N PRO A 126 -38.25 -14.67 -12.41
CA PRO A 126 -37.13 -14.33 -11.53
C PRO A 126 -36.63 -12.91 -11.85
N THR A 127 -36.45 -12.09 -10.82
CA THR A 127 -35.89 -10.73 -10.92
C THR A 127 -34.64 -10.64 -10.05
N LEU A 128 -33.52 -10.26 -10.67
CA LEU A 128 -32.26 -10.04 -9.96
C LEU A 128 -32.30 -8.68 -9.25
N ALA A 129 -32.18 -8.67 -7.92
CA ALA A 129 -32.09 -7.43 -7.14
C ALA A 129 -30.63 -6.95 -7.04
N LYS A 130 -30.42 -5.70 -6.58
CA LYS A 130 -29.11 -5.02 -6.53
C LYS A 130 -28.06 -5.66 -5.61
N ASP A 131 -28.43 -6.66 -4.80
CA ASP A 131 -27.58 -7.24 -3.74
C ASP A 131 -27.34 -8.74 -3.94
N SER A 132 -27.32 -9.23 -5.19
CA SER A 132 -27.19 -10.67 -5.51
C SER A 132 -28.30 -11.56 -4.92
N LYS A 133 -29.40 -10.94 -4.48
CA LYS A 133 -30.64 -11.62 -4.09
C LYS A 133 -31.52 -11.79 -5.32
N VAL A 134 -32.14 -12.96 -5.46
CA VAL A 134 -33.12 -13.21 -6.52
C VAL A 134 -34.50 -13.20 -5.91
N GLN A 135 -35.35 -12.30 -6.39
CA GLN A 135 -36.77 -12.32 -6.08
C GLN A 135 -37.45 -13.20 -7.12
N LEU A 136 -38.17 -14.20 -6.65
CA LEU A 136 -38.88 -15.15 -7.48
C LEU A 136 -40.37 -14.97 -7.27
N SER A 137 -41.12 -14.70 -8.34
CA SER A 137 -42.57 -14.87 -8.36
C SER A 137 -42.91 -15.99 -9.32
N PHE A 138 -43.67 -16.98 -8.86
CA PHE A 138 -44.05 -18.12 -9.68
C PHE A 138 -45.44 -18.64 -9.34
N LYS A 139 -46.07 -19.31 -10.30
CA LYS A 139 -47.35 -19.98 -10.14
C LYS A 139 -47.12 -21.48 -10.14
N VAL A 140 -47.59 -22.15 -9.09
CA VAL A 140 -47.49 -23.60 -8.94
C VAL A 140 -48.88 -24.22 -8.98
N ALA A 141 -49.03 -25.29 -9.74
CA ALA A 141 -50.21 -26.14 -9.76
C ALA A 141 -49.93 -27.37 -8.88
N TYR A 142 -50.85 -27.67 -7.96
CA TYR A 142 -50.76 -28.79 -7.02
C TYR A 142 -52.11 -29.50 -6.89
N SER A 143 -52.07 -30.74 -6.42
CA SER A 143 -53.25 -31.62 -6.31
C SER A 143 -53.87 -31.59 -4.92
N SER A 144 -53.06 -31.43 -3.86
CA SER A 144 -53.51 -31.33 -2.47
C SER A 144 -52.88 -30.14 -1.74
N VAL A 145 -53.57 -29.63 -0.72
CA VAL A 145 -53.01 -28.61 0.20
C VAL A 145 -51.77 -29.15 0.93
N ASP A 146 -51.69 -30.46 1.14
CA ASP A 146 -50.51 -31.11 1.74
C ASP A 146 -49.26 -30.91 0.86
N ASP A 147 -49.41 -30.97 -0.47
CA ASP A 147 -48.32 -30.73 -1.43
C ASP A 147 -47.79 -29.29 -1.33
N LEU A 148 -48.69 -28.33 -1.09
CA LEU A 148 -48.31 -26.93 -0.88
C LEU A 148 -47.53 -26.73 0.43
N LEU A 149 -47.92 -27.43 1.50
CA LEU A 149 -47.20 -27.40 2.77
C LEU A 149 -45.83 -28.06 2.66
N GLU A 150 -45.73 -29.16 1.93
CA GLU A 150 -44.46 -29.82 1.62
C GLU A 150 -43.52 -28.88 0.85
N LEU A 151 -44.02 -28.25 -0.22
CA LEU A 151 -43.28 -27.23 -0.97
C LEU A 151 -42.78 -26.10 -0.07
N TYR A 152 -43.64 -25.55 0.78
CA TYR A 152 -43.27 -24.49 1.71
C TYR A 152 -42.13 -24.90 2.65
N ASN A 153 -42.19 -26.14 3.17
CA ASN A 153 -41.16 -26.68 4.05
C ASN A 153 -39.83 -26.91 3.32
N ASN A 154 -39.87 -27.45 2.09
CA ASN A 154 -38.69 -27.69 1.27
C ASN A 154 -38.01 -26.38 0.88
N LEU A 155 -38.78 -25.35 0.50
CA LEU A 155 -38.27 -24.01 0.22
C LEU A 155 -37.58 -23.40 1.45
N LYS A 156 -38.21 -23.52 2.64
CA LYS A 156 -37.60 -23.03 3.88
C LYS A 156 -36.30 -23.76 4.23
N ALA A 157 -36.20 -25.05 3.92
CA ALA A 157 -34.98 -25.83 4.14
C ALA A 157 -33.82 -25.41 3.22
N LEU A 158 -34.12 -25.03 1.98
CA LEU A 158 -33.15 -24.65 0.94
C LEU A 158 -32.80 -23.15 0.92
N LYS A 159 -32.90 -22.48 2.09
CA LYS A 159 -32.56 -21.05 2.30
C LYS A 159 -33.43 -20.04 1.51
N PHE A 160 -34.60 -20.44 0.99
CA PHE A 160 -35.56 -19.47 0.46
C PHE A 160 -36.26 -18.74 1.61
N ASN A 161 -36.22 -17.42 1.59
CA ASN A 161 -36.71 -16.54 2.65
C ASN A 161 -37.89 -15.69 2.17
N GLN A 162 -38.68 -15.19 3.12
CA GLN A 162 -39.83 -14.30 2.85
C GLN A 162 -40.86 -14.87 1.87
N ILE A 163 -41.17 -16.17 2.01
CA ILE A 163 -42.19 -16.85 1.20
C ILE A 163 -43.57 -16.22 1.51
N ARG A 164 -44.25 -15.74 0.47
CA ARG A 164 -45.60 -15.16 0.53
C ARG A 164 -46.47 -15.79 -0.53
N ILE A 165 -47.68 -16.19 -0.15
CA ILE A 165 -48.72 -16.63 -1.08
C ILE A 165 -49.53 -15.38 -1.44
N ILE A 166 -49.60 -15.06 -2.73
CA ILE A 166 -50.23 -13.84 -3.27
C ILE A 166 -51.69 -14.10 -3.62
N SER A 167 -51.97 -15.23 -4.26
CA SER A 167 -53.33 -15.60 -4.66
C SER A 167 -53.45 -17.10 -4.84
N GLU A 168 -54.62 -17.65 -4.55
CA GLU A 168 -54.99 -19.03 -4.84
C GLU A 168 -56.22 -19.03 -5.78
N ALA A 169 -56.15 -19.81 -6.84
CA ALA A 169 -57.22 -19.95 -7.84
C ALA A 169 -57.35 -21.41 -8.25
N GLU A 170 -58.57 -21.86 -8.55
CA GLU A 170 -58.79 -23.22 -9.04
C GLU A 170 -58.76 -23.23 -10.57
N ASN A 171 -58.02 -24.17 -11.15
CA ASN A 171 -57.95 -24.37 -12.59
C ASN A 171 -59.14 -25.21 -13.09
N GLU A 172 -59.49 -25.10 -14.37
CA GLU A 172 -60.55 -25.87 -15.04
C GLU A 172 -60.38 -27.40 -14.95
N LYS A 173 -59.19 -27.86 -14.54
CA LYS A 173 -58.83 -29.26 -14.32
C LYS A 173 -58.96 -29.74 -12.87
N GLY A 174 -59.49 -28.92 -11.95
CA GLY A 174 -59.62 -29.23 -10.52
C GLY A 174 -58.29 -29.19 -9.75
N LEU A 175 -57.27 -28.54 -10.30
CA LEU A 175 -55.98 -28.31 -9.62
C LEU A 175 -55.97 -26.91 -9.02
N LEU A 176 -55.40 -26.79 -7.82
CA LEU A 176 -55.23 -25.51 -7.16
C LEU A 176 -53.96 -24.83 -7.70
N LEU A 177 -54.08 -23.55 -8.03
CA LEU A 177 -53.02 -22.69 -8.54
C LEU A 177 -52.71 -21.65 -7.46
N SER A 178 -51.52 -21.70 -6.89
CA SER A 178 -51.03 -20.64 -6.01
C SER A 178 -49.94 -19.83 -6.68
N GLU A 179 -50.05 -18.51 -6.57
CA GLU A 179 -48.97 -17.58 -6.88
C GLU A 179 -48.14 -17.35 -5.61
N ILE A 180 -46.85 -17.67 -5.69
CA ILE A 180 -45.91 -17.59 -4.57
C ILE A 180 -44.81 -16.59 -4.94
N SER A 181 -44.47 -15.71 -4.00
CA SER A 181 -43.32 -14.83 -4.08
C SER A 181 -42.34 -15.13 -2.95
N LEU A 182 -41.06 -15.21 -3.27
CA LEU A 182 -40.00 -15.51 -2.30
C LEU A 182 -38.68 -14.85 -2.70
N ASN A 183 -37.73 -14.81 -1.77
CA ASN A 183 -36.37 -14.33 -2.00
C ASN A 183 -35.38 -15.47 -1.82
N TYR A 184 -34.47 -15.63 -2.76
CA TYR A 184 -33.32 -16.51 -2.67
C TYR A 184 -32.06 -15.68 -2.38
N GLU A 185 -31.37 -16.01 -1.30
CA GLU A 185 -30.14 -15.37 -0.88
C GLU A 185 -29.02 -16.40 -0.89
N LYS A 186 -27.99 -16.14 -1.71
CA LYS A 186 -26.80 -16.97 -1.78
C LYS A 186 -25.65 -16.28 -1.03
N ASP A 187 -24.97 -17.04 -0.18
CA ASP A 187 -23.68 -16.64 0.37
C ASP A 187 -22.65 -16.67 -0.80
N ILE A 188 -22.12 -15.51 -1.16
CA ILE A 188 -21.03 -15.36 -2.15
C ILE A 188 -19.71 -15.81 -1.52
#